data_AF-A0A4Y9LD93-F1
#
_entry.id   AF-A0A4Y9LD93-F1
#
_cell.length_a   1.000
_cell.length_b   1.000
_cell.length_c   1.000
_cell.angle_alpha   90.00
_cell.angle_beta   90.00
_cell.angle_gamma   90.00
#
_symmetry.space_group_name_H-M   'P 1'
#
loop_
_entity.id
_entity.type
_entity.pdbx_description
1 polymer ?
#
loop_
_entity_poly.entity_id
_entity_poly.type
_entity_poly.pdbx_seq_one_letter_code
_entity_poly.pdbx_strand_id
1 'polypeptide(L)'
;MSVIDEPQQEQTAQEQAVVPQGHPRILALANQKGGVGKTTTAINLGTALAAIGERVLIVDLDPQGNASTGLGIDRRNRSCSTYDVLIGESSLREAVVSTAVPRLHIAPSTMDLSGLELELGTTPGRAFKLRDAIGALNNNVSPDADYTYVLIDCPPSLNLLTVNAMAASDAILVPLQCEFFALEGLSQLLQTVEQVRSTLNPNLSIHGIVLTMFDSRNNLSNQVVADVRQFMGEKVYKTMIPRNVRISEAPSYGKPVLVYDLKCVGSEAYLRLATEVIQRERELRTTH
;
A
#
# COMPACT_ATOMS: atom_id res chain seq x y z
N MET A 1 -1.66 -65.35 22.27
CA MET A 1 -1.51 -64.74 20.93
C MET A 1 -2.45 -63.55 20.90
N SER A 2 -2.00 -62.44 21.49
CA SER A 2 -2.75 -61.19 21.68
C SER A 2 -2.28 -60.20 20.63
N VAL A 3 -3.14 -59.87 19.68
CA VAL A 3 -2.90 -58.79 18.71
C VAL A 3 -3.48 -57.51 19.32
N ILE A 4 -2.61 -56.54 19.52
CA ILE A 4 -2.90 -55.21 20.03
C ILE A 4 -3.08 -54.34 18.79
N ASP A 5 -4.29 -53.80 18.59
CA ASP A 5 -4.56 -52.80 17.54
C ASP A 5 -3.97 -51.45 17.98
N GLU A 6 -3.03 -50.93 17.20
CA GLU A 6 -2.51 -49.56 17.33
C GLU A 6 -3.47 -48.57 16.64
N PRO A 7 -3.73 -47.39 17.23
CA PRO A 7 -4.56 -46.37 16.60
C PRO A 7 -3.76 -45.59 15.54
N GLN A 8 -4.30 -45.52 14.33
CA GLN A 8 -3.80 -44.67 13.25
C GLN A 8 -3.93 -43.19 13.65
N GLN A 9 -2.79 -42.50 13.79
CA GLN A 9 -2.73 -41.05 13.93
C GLN A 9 -2.95 -40.40 12.56
N GLU A 10 -4.08 -39.71 12.40
CA GLU A 10 -4.30 -38.75 11.32
C GLU A 10 -3.26 -37.63 11.42
N GLN A 11 -2.28 -37.64 10.52
CA GLN A 11 -1.41 -36.49 10.30
C GLN A 11 -2.17 -35.44 9.48
N THR A 12 -2.77 -34.47 10.17
CA THR A 12 -3.22 -33.23 9.55
C THR A 12 -1.98 -32.43 9.17
N ALA A 13 -1.56 -32.52 7.91
CA ALA A 13 -0.53 -31.63 7.36
C ALA A 13 -1.10 -30.20 7.37
N GLN A 14 -0.60 -29.37 8.29
CA GLN A 14 -0.80 -27.93 8.23
C GLN A 14 -0.02 -27.42 7.02
N GLU A 15 -0.72 -27.09 5.94
CA GLU A 15 -0.17 -26.29 4.83
C GLU A 15 0.21 -24.92 5.40
N GLN A 16 1.49 -24.78 5.76
CA GLN A 16 2.11 -23.48 5.96
C GLN A 16 2.05 -22.75 4.61
N ALA A 17 1.40 -21.59 4.58
CA ALA A 17 1.39 -20.70 3.43
C ALA A 17 2.80 -20.14 3.21
N VAL A 18 3.63 -20.91 2.51
CA VAL A 18 4.93 -20.44 2.01
C VAL A 18 4.64 -19.43 0.91
N VAL A 19 4.91 -18.15 1.15
CA VAL A 19 4.87 -17.12 0.10
C VAL A 19 5.85 -17.58 -1.00
N PRO A 20 5.41 -17.81 -2.25
CA PRO A 20 6.29 -18.30 -3.30
C PRO A 20 7.44 -17.32 -3.51
N GLN A 21 8.67 -17.82 -3.66
CA GLN A 21 9.77 -16.98 -4.14
C GLN A 21 9.35 -16.33 -5.46
N GLY A 22 9.34 -14.99 -5.50
CA GLY A 22 8.89 -14.20 -6.64
C GLY A 22 7.60 -13.40 -6.43
N HIS A 23 6.82 -13.62 -5.36
CA HIS A 23 5.67 -12.76 -5.06
C HIS A 23 6.11 -11.48 -4.30
N PRO A 24 5.84 -10.26 -4.83
CA PRO A 24 6.17 -9.04 -4.12
C PRO A 24 5.36 -8.92 -2.84
N ARG A 25 5.85 -8.16 -1.85
CA ARG A 25 5.03 -7.75 -0.73
C ARG A 25 4.09 -6.62 -1.15
N ILE A 26 2.79 -6.82 -1.05
CA ILE A 26 1.77 -5.88 -1.53
C ILE A 26 1.13 -5.14 -0.35
N LEU A 27 1.31 -3.82 -0.32
CA LEU A 27 0.78 -2.92 0.70
C LEU A 27 -0.17 -1.88 0.09
N ALA A 28 -1.44 -1.91 0.46
CA ALA A 28 -2.37 -0.83 0.12
C ALA A 28 -2.29 0.31 1.14
N LEU A 29 -2.16 1.55 0.65
CA LEU A 29 -2.27 2.76 1.44
C LEU A 29 -3.70 3.25 1.41
N ALA A 30 -4.49 2.90 2.41
CA ALA A 30 -5.92 3.16 2.44
C ALA A 30 -6.36 3.96 3.66
N ASN A 31 -7.24 4.92 3.43
CA ASN A 31 -7.99 5.69 4.42
C ASN A 31 -9.09 6.48 3.69
N GLN A 32 -10.29 6.48 4.25
CA GLN A 32 -11.48 7.14 3.71
C GLN A 32 -11.41 8.68 3.76
N LYS A 33 -10.51 9.25 4.57
CA LYS A 33 -10.34 10.70 4.60
C LYS A 33 -9.35 11.17 3.52
N GLY A 34 -9.75 12.19 2.76
CA GLY A 34 -8.86 12.92 1.84
C GLY A 34 -7.78 13.70 2.60
N GLY A 35 -6.62 13.90 1.98
CA GLY A 35 -5.57 14.76 2.54
C GLY A 35 -4.77 14.20 3.73
N VAL A 36 -5.02 12.96 4.17
CA VAL A 36 -4.29 12.34 5.31
C VAL A 36 -2.87 11.87 4.99
N GLY A 37 -2.39 12.08 3.76
CA GLY A 37 -1.04 11.71 3.33
C GLY A 37 -0.89 10.29 2.77
N LYS A 38 -1.93 9.71 2.14
CA LYS A 38 -1.86 8.42 1.41
C LYS A 38 -0.81 8.45 0.31
N THR A 39 -1.04 9.25 -0.72
CA THR A 39 -0.12 9.46 -1.83
C THR A 39 1.27 9.88 -1.38
N THR A 40 1.34 10.83 -0.44
CA THR A 40 2.62 11.29 0.12
C THR A 40 3.39 10.15 0.77
N THR A 41 2.70 9.25 1.49
CA THR A 41 3.32 8.09 2.10
C THR A 41 3.71 7.06 1.04
N ALA A 42 2.88 6.81 0.03
CA ALA A 42 3.19 5.85 -1.04
C ALA A 42 4.49 6.23 -1.77
N ILE A 43 4.60 7.50 -2.19
CA ILE A 43 5.78 8.04 -2.88
C ILE A 43 7.03 7.94 -1.98
N ASN A 44 6.95 8.45 -0.75
CA ASN A 44 8.15 8.63 0.06
C ASN A 44 8.57 7.34 0.78
N LEU A 45 7.64 6.48 1.18
CA LEU A 45 7.95 5.13 1.63
C LEU A 45 8.56 4.31 0.49
N GLY A 46 7.98 4.38 -0.72
CA GLY A 46 8.53 3.68 -1.89
C GLY A 46 9.93 4.16 -2.25
N THR A 47 10.17 5.48 -2.18
CA THR A 47 11.51 6.06 -2.36
C THR A 47 12.49 5.58 -1.30
N ALA A 48 12.07 5.54 -0.02
CA ALA A 48 12.91 5.08 1.08
C ALA A 48 13.27 3.59 0.96
N LEU A 49 12.30 2.74 0.58
CA LEU A 49 12.52 1.32 0.30
C LEU A 49 13.45 1.13 -0.92
N ALA A 50 13.28 1.90 -1.98
CA ALA A 50 14.17 1.85 -3.15
C ALA A 50 15.61 2.24 -2.79
N ALA A 51 15.79 3.25 -1.93
CA ALA A 51 17.10 3.74 -1.50
C ALA A 51 17.93 2.71 -0.72
N ILE A 52 17.28 1.73 -0.08
CA ILE A 52 17.95 0.64 0.66
C ILE A 52 18.06 -0.65 -0.16
N GLY A 53 17.73 -0.61 -1.45
CA GLY A 53 17.99 -1.70 -2.40
C GLY A 53 16.76 -2.44 -2.89
N GLU A 54 15.58 -2.21 -2.30
CA GLU A 54 14.32 -2.84 -2.74
C GLU A 54 13.91 -2.36 -4.13
N ARG A 55 13.09 -3.15 -4.80
CA ARG A 55 12.50 -2.81 -6.10
C ARG A 55 11.03 -2.62 -5.94
N VAL A 56 10.60 -1.38 -6.11
CA VAL A 56 9.29 -0.93 -5.70
C VAL A 56 8.49 -0.50 -6.91
N LEU A 57 7.27 -1.04 -7.02
CA LEU A 57 6.25 -0.54 -7.93
C LEU A 57 5.18 0.19 -7.12
N ILE A 58 4.91 1.45 -7.48
CA ILE A 58 3.70 2.14 -7.01
C ILE A 58 2.58 1.90 -8.03
N VAL A 59 1.41 1.49 -7.56
CA VAL A 59 0.20 1.41 -8.38
C VAL A 59 -0.71 2.56 -7.97
N ASP A 60 -0.87 3.55 -8.86
CA ASP A 60 -1.74 4.70 -8.63
C ASP A 60 -3.18 4.31 -8.98
N LEU A 61 -4.08 4.28 -7.98
CA LEU A 61 -5.51 4.00 -8.19
C LEU A 61 -6.39 5.22 -7.93
N ASP A 62 -5.81 6.38 -7.59
CA ASP A 62 -6.59 7.61 -7.45
C ASP A 62 -6.78 8.24 -8.84
N PRO A 63 -8.02 8.44 -9.33
CA PRO A 63 -8.26 9.09 -10.62
C PRO A 63 -7.64 10.49 -10.77
N GLN A 64 -7.27 11.14 -9.66
CA GLN A 64 -6.56 12.42 -9.69
C GLN A 64 -5.10 12.27 -10.14
N GLY A 65 -4.51 11.07 -10.04
CA GLY A 65 -3.14 10.78 -10.44
C GLY A 65 -2.10 11.61 -9.71
N ASN A 66 -2.33 11.80 -8.40
CA ASN A 66 -1.44 12.58 -7.54
C ASN A 66 -0.11 11.87 -7.33
N ALA A 67 -0.08 10.53 -7.28
CA ALA A 67 1.18 9.79 -7.12
C ALA A 67 2.08 9.99 -8.34
N SER A 68 1.48 9.81 -9.51
CA SER A 68 2.10 10.03 -10.81
C SER A 68 2.64 11.46 -10.96
N THR A 69 1.85 12.45 -10.57
CA THR A 69 2.26 13.87 -10.62
C THR A 69 3.39 14.17 -9.64
N GLY A 70 3.30 13.67 -8.40
CA GLY A 70 4.33 13.86 -7.38
C GLY A 70 5.68 13.20 -7.71
N LEU A 71 5.69 12.22 -8.61
CA LEU A 71 6.88 11.58 -9.17
C LEU A 71 7.38 12.21 -10.48
N GLY A 72 6.75 13.30 -10.94
CA GLY A 72 7.16 14.02 -12.14
C GLY A 72 6.73 13.36 -13.45
N ILE A 73 5.77 12.43 -13.41
CA ILE A 73 5.24 11.79 -14.63
C ILE A 73 4.14 12.67 -15.22
N ASP A 74 4.46 13.35 -16.33
CA ASP A 74 3.51 14.18 -17.07
C ASP A 74 2.31 13.35 -17.59
N ARG A 75 1.12 13.96 -17.67
CA ARG A 75 -0.10 13.30 -18.17
C ARG A 75 0.07 12.74 -19.59
N ARG A 76 0.86 13.40 -20.44
CA ARG A 76 1.14 12.94 -21.82
C ARG A 76 1.95 11.65 -21.85
N ASN A 77 2.65 11.33 -20.77
CA ASN A 77 3.47 10.12 -20.64
C ASN A 77 2.71 8.98 -19.93
N ARG A 78 1.38 9.10 -19.79
CA ARG A 78 0.49 8.10 -19.17
C ARG A 78 -0.43 7.47 -20.22
N SER A 79 0.14 7.05 -21.35
CA SER A 79 -0.61 6.49 -22.48
C SER A 79 -1.22 5.12 -22.19
N CYS A 80 -0.61 4.37 -21.26
CA CYS A 80 -1.18 3.18 -20.64
C CYS A 80 -1.16 3.40 -19.13
N SER A 81 -2.25 3.07 -18.47
CA SER A 81 -2.53 3.40 -17.09
C SER A 81 -3.15 2.22 -16.34
N THR A 82 -3.31 2.36 -15.03
CA THR A 82 -4.03 1.39 -14.21
C THR A 82 -5.49 1.22 -14.63
N TYR A 83 -6.09 2.17 -15.34
CA TYR A 83 -7.42 1.99 -15.93
C TYR A 83 -7.40 0.86 -16.97
N ASP A 84 -6.50 0.93 -17.95
CA ASP A 84 -6.36 -0.04 -19.05
C ASP A 84 -6.10 -1.45 -18.51
N VAL A 85 -5.33 -1.53 -17.42
CA VAL A 85 -5.07 -2.78 -16.69
C VAL A 85 -6.34 -3.36 -16.08
N LEU A 86 -7.16 -2.53 -15.43
CA LEU A 86 -8.36 -2.99 -14.72
C LEU A 86 -9.49 -3.40 -15.66
N ILE A 87 -9.60 -2.78 -16.82
CA ILE A 87 -10.54 -3.21 -17.87
C ILE A 87 -10.01 -4.42 -18.66
N GLY A 88 -8.71 -4.71 -18.59
CA GLY A 88 -8.07 -5.89 -19.18
C GLY A 88 -7.54 -5.66 -20.61
N GLU A 89 -7.34 -4.40 -21.00
CA GLU A 89 -6.77 -4.03 -22.30
C GLU A 89 -5.23 -4.04 -22.30
N SER A 90 -4.61 -4.03 -21.12
CA SER A 90 -3.15 -4.09 -20.98
C SER A 90 -2.73 -4.88 -19.73
N SER A 91 -1.55 -5.46 -19.77
CA SER A 91 -0.90 -6.04 -18.59
C SER A 91 -0.38 -4.95 -17.65
N LEU A 92 -0.22 -5.29 -16.36
CA LEU A 92 0.33 -4.34 -15.40
C LEU A 92 1.74 -3.86 -15.79
N ARG A 93 2.56 -4.74 -16.39
CA ARG A 93 3.92 -4.38 -16.85
C ARG A 93 3.92 -3.37 -18.00
N GLU A 94 2.97 -3.45 -18.93
CA GLU A 94 2.86 -2.50 -20.04
C GLU A 94 2.50 -1.08 -19.54
N ALA A 95 1.77 -0.98 -18.44
CA ALA A 95 1.46 0.30 -17.80
C ALA A 95 2.63 0.87 -16.97
N VAL A 96 3.70 0.10 -16.71
CA VAL A 96 4.79 0.58 -15.83
C VAL A 96 5.63 1.65 -16.52
N VAL A 97 5.83 2.76 -15.80
CA VAL A 97 6.70 3.87 -16.16
C VAL A 97 7.86 3.96 -15.16
N SER A 98 9.06 4.19 -15.69
CA SER A 98 10.25 4.46 -14.87
C SER A 98 10.17 5.86 -14.26
N THR A 99 10.55 5.98 -12.98
CA THR A 99 10.67 7.28 -12.32
C THR A 99 12.11 7.79 -12.37
N ALA A 100 12.34 9.04 -11.95
CA ALA A 100 13.70 9.56 -11.76
C ALA A 100 14.46 8.89 -10.59
N VAL A 101 13.77 8.11 -9.76
CA VAL A 101 14.37 7.39 -8.63
C VAL A 101 14.74 5.98 -9.05
N PRO A 102 16.02 5.57 -8.98
CA PRO A 102 16.42 4.21 -9.29
C PRO A 102 15.64 3.19 -8.46
N ARG A 103 15.24 2.07 -9.08
CA ARG A 103 14.46 0.97 -8.48
C ARG A 103 13.03 1.33 -8.06
N LEU A 104 12.57 2.56 -8.29
CA LEU A 104 11.19 2.98 -8.08
C LEU A 104 10.50 3.19 -9.43
N HIS A 105 9.41 2.47 -9.62
CA HIS A 105 8.56 2.55 -10.81
C HIS A 105 7.12 2.86 -10.41
N ILE A 106 6.32 3.27 -11.38
CA ILE A 106 4.89 3.54 -11.16
C ILE A 106 4.05 3.01 -12.32
N ALA A 107 2.93 2.35 -12.00
CA ALA A 107 1.81 2.21 -12.92
C ALA A 107 0.88 3.41 -12.69
N PRO A 108 0.84 4.39 -13.62
CA PRO A 108 0.17 5.67 -13.38
C PRO A 108 -1.34 5.55 -13.54
N SER A 109 -2.07 6.53 -13.03
CA SER A 109 -3.52 6.65 -13.24
C SER A 109 -3.90 7.84 -14.13
N THR A 110 -5.09 7.72 -14.70
CA THR A 110 -5.80 8.76 -15.46
C THR A 110 -7.19 8.99 -14.85
N MET A 111 -7.86 10.06 -15.30
CA MET A 111 -9.22 10.39 -14.86
C MET A 111 -10.25 9.31 -15.22
N ASP A 112 -9.93 8.44 -16.19
CA ASP A 112 -10.80 7.37 -16.70
C ASP A 112 -11.16 6.35 -15.61
N LEU A 113 -10.31 6.19 -14.58
CA LEU A 113 -10.63 5.41 -13.39
C LEU A 113 -11.93 5.84 -12.69
N SER A 114 -12.36 7.10 -12.84
CA SER A 114 -13.64 7.57 -12.29
C SER A 114 -14.84 6.84 -12.90
N GLY A 115 -14.71 6.35 -14.14
CA GLY A 115 -15.75 5.61 -14.86
C GLY A 115 -15.65 4.09 -14.70
N LEU A 116 -14.63 3.57 -14.00
CA LEU A 116 -14.33 2.14 -13.96
C LEU A 116 -15.51 1.29 -13.46
N GLU A 117 -16.25 1.77 -12.46
CA GLU A 117 -17.39 1.02 -11.91
C GLU A 117 -18.54 0.87 -12.91
N LEU A 118 -18.76 1.90 -13.74
CA LEU A 118 -19.75 1.84 -14.83
C LEU A 118 -19.28 0.90 -15.94
N GLU A 119 -18.00 1.01 -16.34
CA GLU A 119 -17.40 0.21 -17.41
C GLU A 119 -17.42 -1.29 -17.07
N LEU A 120 -17.01 -1.65 -15.85
CA LEU A 120 -16.99 -3.04 -15.42
C LEU A 120 -18.39 -3.59 -15.14
N GLY A 121 -19.39 -2.74 -14.86
CA GLY A 121 -20.78 -3.13 -14.65
C GLY A 121 -20.91 -4.34 -13.72
N THR A 122 -21.54 -5.42 -14.22
CA THR A 122 -21.72 -6.70 -13.50
C THR A 122 -20.70 -7.77 -13.90
N THR A 123 -19.60 -7.39 -14.54
CA THR A 123 -18.56 -8.32 -14.99
C THR A 123 -18.10 -9.22 -13.83
N PRO A 124 -18.12 -10.55 -14.01
CA PRO A 124 -17.62 -11.49 -13.00
C PRO A 124 -16.17 -11.18 -12.63
N GLY A 125 -15.87 -11.26 -11.33
CA GLY A 125 -14.51 -11.02 -10.84
C GLY A 125 -14.03 -9.57 -10.91
N ARG A 126 -14.92 -8.58 -11.13
CA ARG A 126 -14.55 -7.13 -11.16
C ARG A 126 -13.78 -6.63 -9.93
N ALA A 127 -13.90 -7.32 -8.79
CA ALA A 127 -13.18 -7.00 -7.56
C ALA A 127 -11.74 -7.58 -7.49
N PHE A 128 -11.37 -8.46 -8.42
CA PHE A 128 -10.10 -9.19 -8.43
C PHE A 128 -9.17 -8.79 -9.58
N LYS A 129 -9.58 -7.85 -10.44
CA LYS A 129 -8.82 -7.43 -11.62
C LYS A 129 -7.39 -7.03 -11.28
N LEU A 130 -7.20 -6.24 -10.21
CA LEU A 130 -5.86 -5.85 -9.79
C LEU A 130 -5.04 -7.03 -9.22
N ARG A 131 -5.68 -7.93 -8.48
CA ARG A 131 -5.02 -9.11 -7.91
C ARG A 131 -4.48 -10.00 -9.02
N ASP A 132 -5.28 -10.24 -10.05
CA ASP A 132 -4.90 -11.08 -11.18
C ASP A 132 -3.76 -10.43 -11.97
N ALA A 133 -3.81 -9.10 -12.15
CA ALA A 133 -2.75 -8.34 -12.82
C ALA A 133 -1.43 -8.33 -12.03
N ILE A 134 -1.47 -8.19 -10.70
CA ILE A 134 -0.27 -8.27 -9.84
C ILE A 134 0.25 -9.71 -9.76
N GLY A 135 -0.62 -10.72 -9.74
CA GLY A 135 -0.21 -12.13 -9.75
C GLY A 135 0.59 -12.52 -10.99
N ALA A 136 0.43 -11.79 -12.10
CA ALA A 136 1.23 -11.94 -13.32
C ALA A 136 2.50 -11.07 -13.35
N LEU A 137 2.71 -10.17 -12.38
CA LEU A 137 3.70 -9.10 -12.43
C LEU A 137 5.14 -9.63 -12.53
N ASN A 138 5.50 -10.67 -11.79
CA ASN A 138 6.86 -11.22 -11.80
C ASN A 138 6.97 -12.52 -12.63
N ASN A 139 5.96 -12.84 -13.44
CA ASN A 139 6.01 -14.02 -14.28
C ASN A 139 6.91 -13.79 -15.50
N ASN A 140 7.75 -14.77 -15.82
CA ASN A 140 8.59 -14.81 -17.03
C ASN A 140 9.52 -13.59 -17.22
N VAL A 141 9.98 -12.99 -16.12
CA VAL A 141 10.95 -11.90 -16.14
C VAL A 141 12.27 -12.33 -15.51
N SER A 142 13.34 -11.60 -15.83
CA SER A 142 14.62 -11.81 -15.12
C SER A 142 14.45 -11.54 -13.63
N PRO A 143 15.12 -12.28 -12.72
CA PRO A 143 15.15 -11.94 -11.29
C PRO A 143 15.61 -10.50 -11.05
N ASP A 144 16.50 -9.99 -11.90
CA ASP A 144 16.92 -8.58 -11.92
C ASP A 144 15.87 -7.65 -12.54
N ALA A 145 14.62 -8.08 -12.69
CA ALA A 145 13.45 -7.32 -13.12
C ALA A 145 12.25 -7.55 -12.18
N ASP A 146 12.42 -8.34 -11.12
CA ASP A 146 11.38 -8.60 -10.12
C ASP A 146 11.16 -7.41 -9.21
N TYR A 147 9.89 -7.15 -8.91
CA TYR A 147 9.51 -6.26 -7.83
C TYR A 147 9.47 -7.03 -6.53
N THR A 148 10.05 -6.43 -5.48
CA THR A 148 10.01 -6.97 -4.11
C THR A 148 8.89 -6.33 -3.29
N TYR A 149 8.47 -5.11 -3.66
CA TYR A 149 7.35 -4.40 -3.05
C TYR A 149 6.41 -3.82 -4.11
N VAL A 150 5.11 -3.92 -3.84
CA VAL A 150 4.06 -3.18 -4.54
C VAL A 150 3.32 -2.30 -3.53
N LEU A 151 3.30 -1.00 -3.77
CA LEU A 151 2.57 -0.02 -2.94
C LEU A 151 1.37 0.51 -3.73
N ILE A 152 0.16 0.26 -3.25
CA ILE A 152 -1.06 0.69 -3.94
C ILE A 152 -1.55 2.00 -3.30
N ASP A 153 -1.55 3.10 -4.06
CA ASP A 153 -2.09 4.39 -3.60
C ASP A 153 -3.60 4.45 -3.88
N CYS A 154 -4.40 4.35 -2.83
CA CYS A 154 -5.86 4.29 -2.96
C CYS A 154 -6.50 5.69 -2.97
N PRO A 155 -7.64 5.85 -3.68
CA PRO A 155 -8.45 7.06 -3.57
C PRO A 155 -9.03 7.23 -2.15
N PRO A 156 -9.55 8.42 -1.79
CA PRO A 156 -10.21 8.65 -0.51
C PRO A 156 -11.60 7.99 -0.41
N SER A 157 -12.12 7.36 -1.46
CA SER A 157 -13.41 6.68 -1.46
C SER A 157 -13.28 5.19 -1.15
N LEU A 158 -14.31 4.61 -0.51
CA LEU A 158 -14.46 3.16 -0.36
C LEU A 158 -15.36 2.63 -1.49
N ASN A 159 -14.80 2.61 -2.70
CA ASN A 159 -15.49 2.14 -3.91
C ASN A 159 -14.77 0.92 -4.52
N LEU A 160 -15.17 0.52 -5.73
CA LEU A 160 -14.59 -0.63 -6.44
C LEU A 160 -13.06 -0.58 -6.58
N LEU A 161 -12.45 0.61 -6.69
CA LEU A 161 -10.99 0.78 -6.76
C LEU A 161 -10.32 0.35 -5.46
N THR A 162 -10.83 0.84 -4.33
CA THR A 162 -10.31 0.50 -3.01
C THR A 162 -10.58 -0.97 -2.66
N VAL A 163 -11.70 -1.54 -3.10
CA VAL A 163 -11.97 -2.98 -2.97
C VAL A 163 -10.97 -3.80 -3.79
N ASN A 164 -10.66 -3.41 -5.04
CA ASN A 164 -9.62 -4.06 -5.84
C ASN A 164 -8.25 -4.00 -5.16
N ALA A 165 -7.89 -2.84 -4.60
CA ALA A 165 -6.65 -2.67 -3.86
C ALA A 165 -6.55 -3.65 -2.67
N MET A 166 -7.60 -3.72 -1.86
CA MET A 166 -7.64 -4.61 -0.68
C MET A 166 -7.69 -6.09 -1.07
N ALA A 167 -8.41 -6.44 -2.13
CA ALA A 167 -8.46 -7.81 -2.65
C ALA A 167 -7.10 -8.27 -3.19
N ALA A 168 -6.28 -7.34 -3.69
CA ALA A 168 -4.94 -7.62 -4.19
C ALA A 168 -3.81 -7.52 -3.15
N SER A 169 -4.08 -6.97 -1.96
CA SER A 169 -3.03 -6.67 -0.97
C SER A 169 -2.81 -7.78 0.04
N ASP A 170 -1.57 -7.94 0.50
CA ASP A 170 -1.29 -8.79 1.66
C ASP A 170 -1.66 -8.06 2.96
N ALA A 171 -1.43 -6.75 2.98
CA ALA A 171 -1.73 -5.95 4.15
C ALA A 171 -2.02 -4.48 3.81
N ILE A 172 -2.63 -3.77 4.75
CA ILE A 172 -2.97 -2.35 4.62
C ILE A 172 -2.09 -1.53 5.56
N LEU A 173 -1.47 -0.51 5.00
CA LEU A 173 -0.82 0.57 5.73
C LEU A 173 -1.81 1.74 5.81
N VAL A 174 -2.07 2.25 7.01
CA VAL A 174 -3.09 3.30 7.24
C VAL A 174 -2.44 4.62 7.61
N PRO A 175 -2.28 5.57 6.67
CA PRO A 175 -1.91 6.94 6.99
C PRO A 175 -3.07 7.63 7.70
N LEU A 176 -2.84 8.14 8.91
CA LEU A 176 -3.86 8.72 9.77
C LEU A 176 -3.40 10.10 10.26
N GLN A 177 -4.13 11.14 9.87
CA GLN A 177 -3.88 12.49 10.33
C GLN A 177 -4.43 12.68 11.74
N CYS A 178 -3.63 13.27 12.63
CA CYS A 178 -3.98 13.49 14.05
C CYS A 178 -4.98 14.64 14.25
N GLU A 179 -6.22 14.44 13.81
CA GLU A 179 -7.33 15.39 13.91
C GLU A 179 -8.57 14.77 14.58
N PHE A 180 -9.54 15.61 14.93
CA PHE A 180 -10.72 15.25 15.71
C PHE A 180 -11.45 13.98 15.22
N PHE A 181 -11.67 13.83 13.92
CA PHE A 181 -12.39 12.69 13.33
C PHE A 181 -11.49 11.48 12.99
N ALA A 182 -10.27 11.40 13.53
CA ALA A 182 -9.32 10.34 13.20
C ALA A 182 -9.84 8.93 13.55
N LEU A 183 -10.37 8.73 14.76
CA LEU A 183 -10.86 7.42 15.20
C LEU A 183 -12.13 6.96 14.48
N GLU A 184 -13.01 7.89 14.11
CA GLU A 184 -14.21 7.57 13.35
C GLU A 184 -13.83 7.04 11.95
N GLY A 185 -12.98 7.77 11.22
CA GLY A 185 -12.51 7.33 9.90
C GLY A 185 -11.72 6.02 9.96
N LEU A 186 -10.95 5.81 11.02
CA LEU A 186 -10.25 4.56 11.27
C LEU A 186 -11.23 3.39 11.50
N SER A 187 -12.30 3.61 12.28
CA SER A 187 -13.29 2.58 12.57
C SER A 187 -14.06 2.16 11.31
N GLN A 188 -14.45 3.12 10.46
CA GLN A 188 -15.10 2.84 9.18
C GLN A 188 -14.18 2.04 8.25
N LEU A 189 -12.89 2.41 8.17
CA LEU A 189 -11.91 1.63 7.40
C LEU A 189 -11.83 0.19 7.89
N LEU A 190 -11.72 -0.05 9.20
CA LEU A 190 -11.64 -1.41 9.76
C LEU A 190 -12.86 -2.27 9.43
N GLN A 191 -14.06 -1.68 9.43
CA GLN A 191 -15.27 -2.41 9.03
C GLN A 191 -15.19 -2.87 7.58
N THR A 192 -14.72 -2.01 6.67
CA THR A 192 -14.52 -2.38 5.27
C THR A 192 -13.44 -3.44 5.10
N VAL A 193 -12.34 -3.34 5.84
CA VAL A 193 -11.28 -4.35 5.82
C VAL A 193 -11.82 -5.71 6.24
N GLU A 194 -12.66 -5.77 7.29
CA GLU A 194 -13.26 -7.02 7.74
C GLU A 194 -14.25 -7.60 6.71
N GLN A 195 -15.02 -6.75 6.03
CA GLN A 195 -15.90 -7.17 4.94
C GLN A 195 -15.11 -7.77 3.78
N VAL A 196 -14.04 -7.11 3.33
CA VAL A 196 -13.17 -7.62 2.27
C VAL A 196 -12.48 -8.91 2.71
N ARG A 197 -12.02 -8.97 3.97
CA ARG A 197 -11.36 -10.16 4.50
C ARG A 197 -12.26 -11.38 4.50
N SER A 198 -13.51 -11.23 4.93
CA SER A 198 -14.47 -12.33 5.02
C SER A 198 -15.01 -12.81 3.67
N THR A 199 -14.90 -12.00 2.61
CA THR A 199 -15.56 -12.29 1.32
C THR A 199 -14.61 -12.43 0.13
N LEU A 200 -13.49 -11.71 0.11
CA LEU A 200 -12.62 -11.58 -1.07
C LEU A 200 -11.17 -11.96 -0.80
N ASN A 201 -10.63 -11.63 0.39
CA ASN A 201 -9.22 -11.84 0.71
C ASN A 201 -9.01 -12.22 2.19
N PRO A 202 -9.14 -13.51 2.56
CA PRO A 202 -9.01 -13.98 3.95
C PRO A 202 -7.67 -13.66 4.63
N ASN A 203 -6.60 -13.46 3.84
CA ASN A 203 -5.26 -13.19 4.34
C ASN A 203 -4.99 -11.69 4.56
N LEU A 204 -5.93 -10.81 4.18
CA LEU A 204 -5.79 -9.37 4.33
C LEU A 204 -5.64 -8.98 5.81
N SER A 205 -4.56 -8.27 6.10
CA SER A 205 -4.25 -7.81 7.46
C SER A 205 -4.01 -6.30 7.52
N ILE A 206 -4.01 -5.74 8.74
CA ILE A 206 -3.53 -4.37 8.96
C ILE A 206 -2.05 -4.46 9.29
N HIS A 207 -1.20 -3.94 8.39
CA HIS A 207 0.24 -3.88 8.60
C HIS A 207 0.59 -2.88 9.71
N GLY A 208 -0.07 -1.72 9.69
CA GLY A 208 0.03 -0.74 10.77
C GLY A 208 -0.53 0.62 10.42
N ILE A 209 -0.48 1.53 11.39
CA ILE A 209 -1.03 2.89 11.30
C ILE A 209 0.12 3.89 11.43
N VAL A 210 0.28 4.73 10.41
CA VAL A 210 1.26 5.81 10.38
C VAL A 210 0.55 7.09 10.73
N LEU A 211 0.97 7.71 11.83
CA LEU A 211 0.46 9.03 12.20
C LEU A 211 1.13 10.10 11.34
N THR A 212 0.33 10.87 10.62
CA THR A 212 0.80 11.87 9.64
C THR A 212 0.47 13.30 10.06
N MET A 213 1.25 14.24 9.52
CA MET A 213 1.13 15.67 9.76
C MET A 213 1.12 16.05 11.25
N PHE A 214 1.88 15.31 12.05
CA PHE A 214 1.95 15.49 13.49
C PHE A 214 2.58 16.86 13.85
N ASP A 215 1.94 17.58 14.77
CA ASP A 215 2.48 18.80 15.39
C ASP A 215 2.46 18.63 16.91
N SER A 216 3.65 18.50 17.51
CA SER A 216 3.80 18.28 18.96
C SER A 216 3.31 19.45 19.81
N ARG A 217 3.18 20.65 19.23
CA ARG A 217 2.69 21.84 19.93
C ARG A 217 1.17 21.87 20.02
N ASN A 218 0.48 20.99 19.27
CA ASN A 218 -0.97 20.92 19.26
C ASN A 218 -1.44 19.84 20.25
N ASN A 219 -2.12 20.28 21.32
CA ASN A 219 -2.68 19.38 22.32
C ASN A 219 -3.67 18.36 21.73
N LEU A 220 -4.48 18.74 20.74
CA LEU A 220 -5.41 17.83 20.07
C LEU A 220 -4.64 16.70 19.36
N SER A 221 -3.53 17.04 18.68
CA SER A 221 -2.71 16.02 18.01
C SER A 221 -2.13 15.02 19.00
N ASN A 222 -1.68 15.48 20.18
CA ASN A 222 -1.17 14.60 21.23
C ASN A 222 -2.27 13.70 21.82
N GLN A 223 -3.49 14.21 22.02
CA GLN A 223 -4.64 13.43 22.47
C GLN A 223 -5.00 12.33 21.46
N VAL A 224 -5.11 12.69 20.18
CA VAL A 224 -5.42 11.71 19.12
C VAL A 224 -4.35 10.62 19.03
N VAL A 225 -3.05 10.96 19.19
CA VAL A 225 -1.97 9.96 19.23
C VAL A 225 -2.18 8.98 20.39
N ALA A 226 -2.50 9.49 21.58
CA ALA A 226 -2.73 8.66 22.76
C ALA A 226 -3.93 7.73 22.56
N ASP A 227 -5.05 8.25 22.06
CA ASP A 227 -6.27 7.46 21.86
C ASP A 227 -6.08 6.37 20.78
N VAL A 228 -5.42 6.71 19.67
CA VAL A 228 -5.13 5.74 18.60
C VAL A 228 -4.20 4.65 19.11
N ARG A 229 -3.17 4.99 19.91
CA ARG A 229 -2.28 4.00 20.52
C ARG A 229 -2.99 3.14 21.56
N GLN A 230 -3.90 3.71 22.34
CA GLN A 230 -4.72 2.95 23.28
C GLN A 230 -5.61 1.95 22.55
N PHE A 231 -6.19 2.34 21.42
CA PHE A 231 -7.10 1.49 20.64
C PHE A 231 -6.37 0.43 19.81
N MET A 232 -5.23 0.78 19.20
CA MET A 232 -4.55 -0.05 18.18
C MET A 232 -3.27 -0.72 18.67
N GLY A 233 -2.76 -0.33 19.84
CA GLY A 233 -1.57 -0.88 20.45
C GLY A 233 -0.36 -0.88 19.49
N GLU A 234 0.29 -2.03 19.40
CA GLU A 234 1.50 -2.24 18.61
C GLU A 234 1.31 -2.07 17.09
N LYS A 235 0.06 -2.01 16.58
CA LYS A 235 -0.18 -1.73 15.17
C LYS A 235 0.19 -0.29 14.79
N VAL A 236 0.25 0.63 15.74
CA VAL A 236 0.68 2.01 15.48
C VAL A 236 2.19 2.06 15.36
N TYR A 237 2.71 2.65 14.29
CA TYR A 237 4.15 2.86 14.13
C TYR A 237 4.69 3.82 15.19
N LYS A 238 5.95 3.59 15.60
CA LYS A 238 6.63 4.49 16.54
C LYS A 238 6.97 5.80 15.83
N THR A 239 7.42 5.69 14.58
CA THR A 239 7.67 6.83 13.71
C THR A 239 6.38 7.56 13.36
N MET A 240 6.39 8.88 13.56
CA MET A 240 5.33 9.80 13.14
C MET A 240 5.87 10.73 12.05
N ILE A 241 5.06 11.00 11.03
CA ILE A 241 5.43 11.92 9.96
C ILE A 241 5.07 13.34 10.41
N PRO A 242 6.04 14.25 10.60
CA PRO A 242 5.77 15.59 11.10
C PRO A 242 5.10 16.45 10.04
N ARG A 243 4.38 17.49 10.47
CA ARG A 243 4.00 18.58 9.57
C ARG A 243 5.28 19.29 9.10
N ASN A 244 5.57 19.22 7.81
CA ASN A 244 6.81 19.75 7.25
C ASN A 244 6.57 20.39 5.87
N VAL A 245 7.06 21.62 5.69
CA VAL A 245 6.86 22.40 4.46
C VAL A 245 7.54 21.74 3.25
N ARG A 246 8.72 21.12 3.42
CA ARG A 246 9.43 20.44 2.33
C ARG A 246 8.65 19.25 1.78
N ILE A 247 7.93 18.50 2.64
CA ILE A 247 7.02 17.44 2.20
C ILE A 247 5.93 18.01 1.28
N SER A 248 5.37 19.17 1.63
CA SER A 248 4.32 19.82 0.83
C SER A 248 4.83 20.46 -0.46
N GLU A 249 6.08 20.94 -0.47
CA GLU A 249 6.72 21.53 -1.65
C GLU A 249 7.20 20.49 -2.67
N ALA A 250 7.78 19.37 -2.22
CA ALA A 250 8.47 18.43 -3.10
C ALA A 250 7.63 17.96 -4.33
N PRO A 251 6.31 17.66 -4.19
CA PRO A 251 5.48 17.28 -5.34
C PRO A 251 5.38 18.36 -6.43
N SER A 252 5.46 19.65 -6.09
CA SER A 252 5.41 20.73 -7.11
C SER A 252 6.65 20.76 -8.00
N TYR A 253 7.73 20.13 -7.56
CA TYR A 253 8.96 19.90 -8.33
C TYR A 253 8.99 18.51 -8.99
N GLY A 254 7.92 17.72 -8.87
CA GLY A 254 7.85 16.35 -9.39
C GLY A 254 8.88 15.42 -8.75
N LYS A 255 9.23 15.63 -7.48
CA LYS A 255 10.26 14.87 -6.77
C LYS A 255 9.74 14.37 -5.42
N PRO A 256 10.12 13.16 -4.99
CA PRO A 256 9.95 12.73 -3.60
C PRO A 256 10.73 13.63 -2.64
N VAL A 257 10.29 13.73 -1.37
CA VAL A 257 10.95 14.59 -0.38
C VAL A 257 12.38 14.15 -0.09
N LEU A 258 12.66 12.84 -0.12
CA LEU A 258 14.01 12.30 0.05
C LEU A 258 14.99 12.77 -1.04
N VAL A 259 14.49 13.02 -2.25
CA VAL A 259 15.28 13.51 -3.39
C VAL A 259 15.35 15.04 -3.38
N TYR A 260 14.27 15.69 -2.99
CA TYR A 260 14.16 17.14 -2.91
C TYR A 260 15.03 17.73 -1.79
N ASP A 261 14.94 17.17 -0.58
CA ASP A 261 15.73 17.57 0.59
C ASP A 261 15.91 16.39 1.56
N LEU A 262 16.99 15.63 1.37
CA LEU A 262 17.30 14.45 2.18
C LEU A 262 17.50 14.78 3.67
N LYS A 263 17.94 15.99 4.00
CA LYS A 263 18.28 16.40 5.39
C LYS A 263 17.10 16.95 6.17
N CYS A 264 15.93 17.13 5.53
CA CYS A 264 14.77 17.62 6.26
C CYS A 264 14.18 16.55 7.18
N VAL A 265 13.52 17.00 8.25
CA VAL A 265 12.86 16.13 9.24
C VAL A 265 11.81 15.19 8.62
N GLY A 266 11.22 15.56 7.48
CA GLY A 266 10.27 14.73 6.75
C GLY A 266 10.93 13.53 6.08
N SER A 267 12.08 13.76 5.42
CA SER A 267 12.88 12.71 4.79
C SER A 267 13.41 11.71 5.82
N GLU A 268 13.94 12.22 6.94
CA GLU A 268 14.37 11.35 8.05
C GLU A 268 13.22 10.50 8.60
N ALA A 269 12.02 11.08 8.76
CA ALA A 269 10.86 10.34 9.22
C ALA A 269 10.47 9.21 8.26
N TYR A 270 10.48 9.43 6.95
CA TYR A 270 10.18 8.37 5.99
C TYR A 270 11.27 7.27 5.94
N LEU A 271 12.54 7.61 6.12
CA LEU A 271 13.62 6.61 6.26
C LEU A 271 13.44 5.72 7.50
N ARG A 272 13.07 6.34 8.65
CA ARG A 272 12.77 5.59 9.88
C ARG A 272 11.52 4.73 9.71
N LEU A 273 10.48 5.24 9.06
CA LEU A 273 9.28 4.47 8.75
C LEU A 273 9.60 3.25 7.87
N ALA A 274 10.41 3.42 6.82
CA ALA A 274 10.83 2.29 5.98
C ALA A 274 11.58 1.22 6.78
N THR A 275 12.44 1.65 7.71
CA THR A 275 13.15 0.74 8.63
C THR A 275 12.17 -0.04 9.52
N GLU A 276 11.18 0.64 10.11
CA GLU A 276 10.15 -0.03 10.91
C GLU A 276 9.28 -0.99 10.09
N VAL A 277 8.93 -0.63 8.85
CA VAL A 277 8.18 -1.49 7.93
C VAL A 277 8.94 -2.79 7.67
N ILE A 278 10.23 -2.72 7.34
CA ILE A 278 11.05 -3.91 7.05
C ILE A 278 11.25 -4.77 8.27
N GLN A 279 11.49 -4.16 9.43
CA GLN A 279 11.64 -4.90 10.67
C GLN A 279 10.37 -5.69 10.99
N ARG A 280 9.20 -5.06 10.83
CA ARG A 280 7.90 -5.73 11.00
C ARG A 280 7.69 -6.85 9.98
N GLU A 281 8.06 -6.65 8.72
CA GLU A 281 8.00 -7.68 7.68
C GLU A 281 8.88 -8.89 8.01
N ARG A 282 10.07 -8.67 8.56
CA ARG A 282 10.94 -9.77 9.04
C ARG A 282 10.29 -10.55 10.16
N GLU A 283 9.70 -9.86 11.14
CA GLU A 283 9.01 -10.48 12.28
C GLU A 283 7.79 -11.31 11.83
N LEU A 284 6.99 -10.77 10.91
CA LEU A 284 5.83 -11.46 10.35
C LEU A 284 6.24 -12.73 9.58
N ARG A 285 7.37 -12.69 8.86
CA ARG A 285 7.91 -13.87 8.15
C ARG A 285 8.50 -14.92 9.08
N THR A 286 8.97 -14.56 10.27
CA THR A 286 9.52 -15.53 11.25
C THR A 286 8.46 -16.17 12.14
N THR A 287 7.24 -15.63 12.17
CA THR A 287 6.15 -16.09 13.04
C THR A 287 5.23 -17.12 12.35
N HIS A 288 5.42 -17.33 11.05
CA HIS A 288 4.72 -18.33 10.21
C HIS A 288 5.69 -19.43 9.77
#